data_AF-C3YKN9-F1
#
_entry.id   AF-C3YKN9-F1
#
_cell.length_a   1.000
_cell.length_b   1.000
_cell.length_c   1.000
_cell.angle_alpha   90.00
_cell.angle_beta   90.00
_cell.angle_gamma   90.00
#
_symmetry.space_group_name_H-M   'P 1'
#
loop_
_entity.id
_entity.type
_entity.pdbx_description
1 polymer ?
#
loop_
_entity_poly.entity_id
_entity_poly.type
_entity_poly.pdbx_seq_one_letter_code
_entity_poly.pdbx_strand_id
1 'polypeptide(L)'
;CVYWDFKLNDDKGGWSSEGCNVYYAADTHTVCHCNHLTNFALLMDVYGSTAKLSEGNQKALSIISLIGCAVSSAGLLFALITFLLFRTLRRDNPTKILINLCVALLLVNLTFVTLSHPEQFHAGFMCKTHAMVMHYALLAAIAWMGIEAVNMYLAFVKVFDTYYTNFVMKICLAGWGTPLVIVAVTAAIDIDVYGFKDGM
;
A
#
# COMPACT_ATOMS: atom_id res chain seq x y z
N CYS A 1 3.88 30.18 -8.89
CA CYS A 1 3.10 30.72 -10.03
C CYS A 1 4.02 30.73 -11.23
N VAL A 2 3.59 30.22 -12.38
CA VAL A 2 4.37 30.20 -13.62
C VAL A 2 3.44 30.46 -14.82
N TYR A 3 4.02 30.75 -15.97
CA TYR A 3 3.31 30.86 -17.25
C TYR A 3 4.02 30.01 -18.31
N TRP A 4 3.30 29.67 -19.37
CA TRP A 4 3.87 28.96 -20.49
C TRP A 4 4.55 29.93 -21.46
N ASP A 5 5.87 29.83 -21.57
CA ASP A 5 6.68 30.56 -22.56
C ASP A 5 6.95 29.66 -23.77
N PHE A 6 6.47 30.05 -24.95
CA PHE A 6 6.64 29.29 -26.19
C PHE A 6 8.06 29.35 -26.76
N LYS A 7 8.87 30.35 -26.38
CA LYS A 7 10.23 30.54 -26.92
C LYS A 7 11.30 29.78 -26.15
N LEU A 8 10.96 29.26 -24.97
CA LEU A 8 11.87 28.50 -24.15
C LEU A 8 12.22 27.16 -24.84
N ASN A 9 13.40 26.61 -24.53
CA ASN A 9 13.88 25.32 -25.05
C ASN A 9 13.91 25.21 -26.58
N ASP A 10 14.49 26.20 -27.27
CA ASP A 10 14.64 26.18 -28.74
C ASP A 10 13.27 26.10 -29.44
N ASP A 11 12.37 27.03 -29.07
CA ASP A 11 10.97 27.12 -29.54
C ASP A 11 10.08 25.88 -29.27
N LYS A 12 10.49 25.01 -28.33
CA LYS A 12 9.69 23.84 -27.90
C LYS A 12 8.75 24.15 -26.74
N GLY A 13 8.89 25.33 -26.14
CA GLY A 13 8.09 25.81 -25.02
C GLY A 13 8.54 25.29 -23.66
N GLY A 14 8.15 26.01 -22.60
CA GLY A 14 8.40 25.60 -21.22
C GLY A 14 7.74 26.52 -20.19
N TRP A 15 7.71 26.06 -18.94
CA TRP A 15 7.19 26.84 -17.82
C TRP A 15 8.23 27.84 -17.33
N SER A 16 7.88 29.12 -17.29
CA SER A 16 8.71 30.21 -16.77
C SER A 16 8.00 30.94 -15.63
N SER A 17 8.74 31.34 -14.60
CA SER A 17 8.24 32.21 -13.52
C SER A 17 8.50 33.70 -13.79
N GLU A 18 9.06 34.04 -14.95
CA GLU A 18 9.47 35.42 -15.24
C GLU A 18 8.27 36.39 -15.27
N GLY A 19 8.39 37.50 -14.56
CA GLY A 19 7.31 38.49 -14.46
C GLY A 19 6.10 38.04 -13.63
N CYS A 20 6.12 36.85 -13.03
CA CYS A 20 5.06 36.29 -12.20
C CYS A 20 5.55 36.06 -10.76
N ASN A 21 4.91 36.69 -9.77
CA ASN A 21 5.23 36.54 -8.35
C ASN A 21 4.00 36.12 -7.55
N VAL A 22 4.21 35.33 -6.49
CA VAL A 22 3.18 35.04 -5.49
C VAL A 22 2.99 36.30 -4.64
N TYR A 23 1.81 36.90 -4.66
CA TYR A 23 1.50 38.10 -3.86
C TYR A 23 0.98 37.72 -2.48
N TYR A 24 0.08 36.72 -2.44
CA TYR A 24 -0.53 36.26 -1.20
C TYR A 24 -0.78 34.76 -1.28
N ALA A 25 -0.51 34.04 -0.20
CA ALA A 25 -0.83 32.62 -0.07
C ALA A 25 -1.52 32.41 1.27
N ALA A 26 -2.72 31.85 1.23
CA ALA A 26 -3.48 31.40 2.39
C ALA A 26 -3.95 29.96 2.17
N ASP A 27 -4.39 29.32 3.25
CA ASP A 27 -4.91 27.94 3.23
C ASP A 27 -6.10 27.77 2.28
N THR A 28 -6.85 28.85 2.01
CA THR A 28 -8.05 28.82 1.15
C THR A 28 -7.80 29.25 -0.29
N HIS A 29 -6.78 30.09 -0.53
CA HIS A 29 -6.50 30.62 -1.86
C HIS A 29 -5.08 31.16 -1.96
N THR A 30 -4.51 31.09 -3.16
CA THR A 30 -3.24 31.71 -3.49
C THR A 30 -3.46 32.73 -4.61
N VAL A 31 -2.91 33.93 -4.45
CA VAL A 31 -2.99 35.05 -5.38
C VAL A 31 -1.62 35.27 -6.01
N CYS A 32 -1.58 35.21 -7.34
CA CYS A 32 -0.40 35.46 -8.15
C CYS A 32 -0.56 36.77 -8.91
N HIS A 33 0.49 37.59 -8.96
CA HIS A 33 0.55 38.79 -9.79
C HIS A 33 1.54 38.55 -10.92
N CYS A 34 1.08 38.72 -12.16
CA CYS A 34 1.91 38.68 -13.35
C CYS A 34 1.80 40.01 -14.10
N ASN A 35 2.89 40.47 -14.74
CA ASN A 35 2.92 41.72 -15.49
C ASN A 35 2.60 41.57 -17.00
N HIS A 36 2.20 40.37 -17.43
CA HIS A 36 1.83 40.03 -18.81
C HIS A 36 0.51 39.27 -18.82
N LEU A 37 -0.09 39.10 -20.01
CA LEU A 37 -1.36 38.38 -20.21
C LEU A 37 -1.10 37.13 -21.08
N THR A 38 -0.83 36.00 -20.43
CA THR A 38 -0.47 34.73 -21.09
C THR A 38 -1.18 33.55 -20.42
N ASN A 39 -0.87 32.31 -20.83
CA ASN A 39 -1.41 31.12 -20.19
C ASN A 39 -0.67 30.84 -18.87
N PHE A 40 -1.37 30.99 -17.75
CA PHE A 40 -0.81 30.79 -16.41
C PHE A 40 -1.08 29.40 -15.86
N ALA A 41 -0.16 28.92 -15.02
CA ALA A 41 -0.34 27.74 -14.21
C ALA A 41 0.13 27.99 -12.77
N LEU A 42 -0.58 27.38 -11.83
CA LEU A 42 -0.22 27.34 -10.42
C LEU A 42 -0.14 25.87 -10.01
N LEU A 43 1.01 25.46 -9.52
CA LEU A 43 1.13 24.17 -8.84
C LEU A 43 0.54 24.33 -7.43
N MET A 44 -0.67 23.82 -7.23
CA MET A 44 -1.31 23.78 -5.92
C MET A 44 -1.03 22.43 -5.28
N ASP A 45 -0.34 22.46 -4.15
CA ASP A 45 -0.20 21.30 -3.30
C ASP A 45 -1.38 21.25 -2.32
N VAL A 46 -2.53 20.76 -2.81
CA VAL A 46 -3.79 20.66 -2.02
C VAL A 46 -3.62 19.75 -0.80
N TYR A 47 -2.72 18.78 -0.92
CA TYR A 47 -2.43 17.84 0.15
C TYR A 47 -1.25 18.24 0.98
N GLY A 48 -0.44 19.22 0.57
CA GLY A 48 0.85 19.47 1.16
C GLY A 48 1.70 18.19 1.18
N SER A 49 2.87 18.24 0.56
CA SER A 49 4.03 17.48 1.05
C SER A 49 4.34 17.79 2.54
N THR A 50 3.58 18.72 3.12
CA THR A 50 3.28 18.89 4.55
C THR A 50 1.80 19.26 4.80
N ALA A 51 0.80 18.43 4.44
CA ALA A 51 -0.32 18.28 5.38
C ALA A 51 0.28 17.64 6.61
N LYS A 52 0.88 18.47 7.47
CA LYS A 52 1.02 18.11 8.87
C LYS A 52 -0.42 17.93 9.34
N LEU A 53 -0.93 16.70 9.27
CA LEU A 53 -2.03 16.29 10.14
C LEU A 53 -1.67 16.91 11.48
N SER A 54 -2.56 17.75 12.03
CA SER A 54 -2.37 18.33 13.36
C SER A 54 -1.75 17.26 14.24
N GLU A 55 -0.63 17.54 14.92
CA GLU A 55 0.18 16.49 15.56
C GLU A 55 -0.68 15.56 16.45
N GLY A 56 -1.77 16.09 17.00
CA GLY A 56 -2.81 15.33 17.70
C GLY A 56 -3.51 14.25 16.84
N ASN A 57 -3.92 14.58 15.62
CA ASN A 57 -4.55 13.62 14.69
C ASN A 57 -3.56 12.54 14.23
N GLN A 58 -2.31 12.90 13.93
CA GLN A 58 -1.29 11.93 13.55
C GLN A 58 -0.99 10.95 14.69
N LYS A 59 -0.85 11.47 15.93
CA LYS A 59 -0.69 10.63 17.13
C LYS A 59 -1.91 9.75 17.38
N ALA A 60 -3.11 10.29 17.24
CA ALA A 60 -4.35 9.55 17.43
C ALA A 60 -4.47 8.36 16.45
N LEU A 61 -4.24 8.58 15.15
CA LEU A 61 -4.25 7.52 14.15
C LEU A 61 -3.19 6.46 14.46
N SER A 62 -1.97 6.87 14.82
CA SER A 62 -0.90 5.92 15.18
C SER A 62 -1.27 5.05 16.39
N ILE A 63 -1.87 5.63 17.44
CA ILE A 63 -2.27 4.89 18.64
C ILE A 63 -3.39 3.90 18.31
N ILE A 64 -4.42 4.36 17.60
CA ILE A 64 -5.57 3.51 17.22
C ILE A 64 -5.08 2.33 16.37
N SER A 65 -4.27 2.59 15.36
CA SER A 65 -3.74 1.53 14.50
C SER A 65 -2.79 0.60 15.23
N LEU A 66 -1.97 1.10 16.18
CA LEU A 66 -1.08 0.26 16.99
C LEU A 66 -1.89 -0.73 17.87
N ILE A 67 -2.90 -0.23 18.57
CA ILE A 67 -3.77 -1.07 19.42
C ILE A 67 -4.53 -2.07 18.55
N GLY A 68 -5.11 -1.61 17.44
CA GLY A 68 -5.82 -2.47 16.48
C GLY A 68 -4.93 -3.60 15.97
N CYS A 69 -3.74 -3.28 15.47
CA CYS A 69 -2.80 -4.29 14.97
C CYS A 69 -2.32 -5.25 16.06
N ALA A 70 -2.12 -4.77 17.30
CA ALA A 70 -1.73 -5.63 18.42
C ALA A 70 -2.83 -6.65 18.77
N VAL A 71 -4.09 -6.20 18.86
CA VAL A 71 -5.24 -7.09 19.13
C VAL A 71 -5.45 -8.07 17.98
N SER A 72 -5.41 -7.60 16.74
CA SER A 72 -5.57 -8.45 15.55
C SER A 72 -4.45 -9.49 15.45
N SER A 73 -3.19 -9.09 15.64
CA SER A 73 -2.06 -10.03 15.60
C SER A 73 -2.14 -11.08 16.70
N ALA A 74 -2.52 -10.72 17.93
CA ALA A 74 -2.75 -11.67 19.01
C ALA A 74 -3.84 -12.70 18.67
N GLY A 75 -4.96 -12.24 18.09
CA GLY A 75 -6.04 -13.13 17.62
C GLY A 75 -5.59 -14.08 16.50
N LEU A 76 -4.84 -13.57 15.52
CA LEU A 76 -4.29 -14.38 14.42
C LEU A 76 -3.29 -15.42 14.92
N LEU A 77 -2.41 -15.05 15.87
CA LEU A 77 -1.47 -15.99 16.50
C LEU A 77 -2.20 -17.10 17.25
N PHE A 78 -3.23 -16.75 18.03
CA PHE A 78 -4.04 -17.73 18.74
C PHE A 78 -4.74 -18.71 17.78
N ALA A 79 -5.30 -18.20 16.67
CA ALA A 79 -5.90 -19.02 15.63
C ALA A 79 -4.88 -19.97 14.99
N LEU A 80 -3.69 -19.47 14.64
CA LEU A 80 -2.60 -20.29 14.10
C LEU A 80 -2.16 -21.39 15.08
N ILE A 81 -1.99 -21.06 16.36
CA ILE A 81 -1.64 -22.04 17.41
C ILE A 81 -2.71 -23.12 17.49
N THR A 82 -3.99 -22.75 17.45
CA THR A 82 -5.11 -23.70 17.46
C THR A 82 -5.05 -24.63 16.25
N PHE A 83 -4.85 -24.10 15.04
CA PHE A 83 -4.68 -24.94 13.84
C PHE A 83 -3.44 -25.83 13.88
N LEU A 84 -2.40 -25.41 14.61
CA LEU A 84 -1.19 -26.21 14.79
C LEU A 84 -1.43 -27.37 15.77
N LEU A 85 -2.10 -27.13 16.89
CA LEU A 85 -2.38 -28.13 17.93
C LEU A 85 -3.41 -29.17 17.48
N PHE A 86 -4.46 -28.74 16.78
CA PHE A 86 -5.53 -29.63 16.33
C PHE A 86 -5.25 -30.17 14.92
N ARG A 87 -4.49 -31.28 14.88
CA ARG A 87 -4.16 -31.99 13.62
C ARG A 87 -5.40 -32.41 12.81
N THR A 88 -6.53 -32.65 13.48
CA THR A 88 -7.82 -32.96 12.85
C THR A 88 -8.31 -31.80 11.98
N LEU A 89 -8.25 -30.56 12.47
CA LEU A 89 -8.66 -29.37 11.72
C LEU A 89 -7.72 -29.10 10.53
N ARG A 90 -6.42 -29.39 10.67
CA ARG A 90 -5.43 -29.19 9.61
C ARG A 90 -5.66 -30.07 8.37
N ARG A 91 -6.40 -31.18 8.53
CA ARG A 91 -6.63 -32.11 7.42
C ARG A 91 -7.58 -31.53 6.38
N ASP A 92 -8.43 -30.60 6.78
CA ASP A 92 -9.42 -29.97 5.91
C ASP A 92 -8.76 -28.94 4.98
N ASN A 93 -9.13 -29.00 3.70
CA ASN A 93 -8.70 -28.04 2.69
C ASN A 93 -9.06 -26.57 3.01
N PRO A 94 -10.28 -26.24 3.52
CA PRO A 94 -10.59 -24.86 3.93
C PRO A 94 -9.65 -24.33 5.03
N THR A 95 -9.28 -25.17 6.00
CA THR A 95 -8.36 -24.77 7.08
C THR A 95 -6.99 -24.40 6.53
N LYS A 96 -6.50 -25.07 5.48
CA LYS A 96 -5.22 -24.72 4.84
C LYS A 96 -5.27 -23.35 4.16
N ILE A 97 -6.39 -23.00 3.54
CA ILE A 97 -6.61 -21.68 2.93
C ILE A 97 -6.62 -20.61 4.03
N LEU A 98 -7.38 -20.86 5.10
CA LEU A 98 -7.48 -19.94 6.24
C LEU A 98 -6.13 -19.71 6.94
N ILE A 99 -5.28 -20.75 7.07
CA ILE A 99 -3.91 -20.60 7.59
C ILE A 99 -3.09 -19.65 6.70
N ASN A 100 -3.13 -19.79 5.37
CA ASN A 100 -2.39 -18.91 4.48
C ASN A 100 -2.91 -17.46 4.56
N LEU A 101 -4.22 -17.27 4.66
CA LEU A 101 -4.82 -15.95 4.91
C LEU A 101 -4.34 -15.36 6.24
N CYS A 102 -4.37 -16.12 7.32
CA CYS A 102 -3.87 -15.67 8.63
C CYS A 102 -2.40 -15.28 8.57
N VAL A 103 -1.56 -16.03 7.85
CA VAL A 103 -0.15 -15.70 7.64
C VAL A 103 0.00 -14.39 6.86
N ALA A 104 -0.74 -14.21 5.76
CA ALA A 104 -0.69 -12.97 4.98
C ALA A 104 -1.13 -11.75 5.81
N LEU A 105 -2.22 -11.86 6.57
CA LEU A 105 -2.70 -10.80 7.46
C LEU A 105 -1.72 -10.52 8.61
N LEU A 106 -1.09 -11.55 9.17
CA LEU A 106 -0.09 -11.38 10.22
C LEU A 106 1.12 -10.61 9.68
N LEU A 107 1.59 -10.92 8.47
CA LEU A 107 2.66 -10.15 7.81
C LEU A 107 2.28 -8.68 7.66
N VAL A 108 1.06 -8.36 7.19
CA VAL A 108 0.58 -6.96 7.09
C VAL A 108 0.63 -6.27 8.45
N ASN A 109 0.08 -6.90 9.50
CA ASN A 109 0.08 -6.33 10.86
C ASN A 109 1.50 -6.09 11.39
N LEU A 110 2.41 -7.04 11.20
CA LEU A 110 3.80 -6.90 11.64
C LEU A 110 4.55 -5.81 10.86
N THR A 111 4.33 -5.68 9.56
CA THR A 111 4.92 -4.58 8.75
C THR A 111 4.43 -3.21 9.22
N PHE A 112 3.18 -3.10 9.65
CA PHE A 112 2.62 -1.86 10.17
C PHE A 112 3.21 -1.50 11.56
N VAL A 113 3.33 -2.48 12.45
CA VAL A 113 3.91 -2.30 13.79
C VAL A 113 5.40 -1.96 13.74
N THR A 114 6.12 -2.53 12.78
CA THR A 114 7.54 -2.19 12.58
C THR A 114 7.69 -0.78 12.02
N LEU A 115 6.82 -0.36 11.09
CA LEU A 115 6.81 1.01 10.55
C LEU A 115 6.56 2.09 11.61
N SER A 116 5.79 1.79 12.66
CA SER A 116 5.49 2.75 13.73
C SER A 116 6.67 3.06 14.65
N HIS A 117 7.78 2.32 14.56
CA HIS A 117 9.02 2.58 15.30
C HIS A 117 10.12 3.07 14.34
N PRO A 118 10.03 4.32 13.85
CA PRO A 118 10.90 4.82 12.78
C PRO A 118 12.37 4.96 13.17
N GLU A 119 12.68 4.98 14.47
CA GLU A 119 14.04 5.11 15.02
C GLU A 119 14.99 4.01 14.53
N GLN A 120 14.45 2.87 14.09
CA GLN A 120 15.22 1.72 13.61
C GLN A 120 15.55 1.79 12.12
N PHE A 121 14.90 2.67 11.34
CA PHE A 121 15.08 2.75 9.88
C PHE A 121 16.12 3.79 9.50
N HIS A 122 17.38 3.58 9.90
CA HIS A 122 18.51 4.46 9.54
C HIS A 122 18.97 4.33 8.08
N ALA A 123 18.42 3.37 7.32
CA ALA A 123 18.78 3.12 5.93
C ALA A 123 17.52 3.18 5.03
N GLY A 124 17.55 4.02 3.99
CA GLY A 124 16.46 4.13 3.00
C GLY A 124 16.08 2.78 2.35
N PHE A 125 16.99 1.82 2.35
CA PHE A 125 16.74 0.44 1.92
C PHE A 125 15.68 -0.28 2.77
N MET A 126 15.64 -0.05 4.08
CA MET A 126 14.65 -0.70 4.94
C MET A 126 13.24 -0.16 4.71
N CYS A 127 13.08 1.16 4.54
CA CYS A 127 11.80 1.77 4.17
C CYS A 127 11.27 1.18 2.85
N LYS A 128 12.15 1.10 1.84
CA LYS A 128 11.83 0.52 0.53
C LYS A 128 11.41 -0.94 0.62
N THR A 129 12.15 -1.74 1.39
CA THR A 129 11.84 -3.15 1.60
C THR A 129 10.51 -3.33 2.33
N HIS A 130 10.25 -2.55 3.38
CA HIS A 130 8.97 -2.61 4.11
C HIS A 130 7.79 -2.24 3.23
N ALA A 131 7.92 -1.20 2.38
CA ALA A 131 6.88 -0.82 1.44
C ALA A 131 6.57 -1.94 0.44
N MET A 132 7.59 -2.60 -0.11
CA MET A 132 7.41 -3.75 -1.00
C MET A 132 6.75 -4.94 -0.29
N VAL A 133 7.20 -5.27 0.92
CA VAL A 133 6.64 -6.39 1.70
C VAL A 133 5.20 -6.11 2.07
N MET A 134 4.86 -4.88 2.48
CA MET A 134 3.49 -4.46 2.78
C MET A 134 2.60 -4.59 1.54
N HIS A 135 3.06 -4.10 0.39
CA HIS A 135 2.30 -4.20 -0.86
C HIS A 135 2.05 -5.66 -1.26
N TYR A 136 3.09 -6.49 -1.20
CA TYR A 136 2.97 -7.93 -1.47
C TYR A 136 1.99 -8.61 -0.51
N ALA A 137 2.14 -8.38 0.80
CA ALA A 137 1.33 -9.02 1.82
C ALA A 137 -0.15 -8.60 1.73
N LEU A 138 -0.44 -7.35 1.37
CA LEU A 138 -1.80 -6.86 1.14
C LEU A 138 -2.45 -7.53 -0.07
N LEU A 139 -1.76 -7.58 -1.20
CA LEU A 139 -2.24 -8.26 -2.40
C LEU A 139 -2.46 -9.76 -2.14
N ALA A 140 -1.54 -10.39 -1.40
CA ALA A 140 -1.69 -11.78 -0.98
C ALA A 140 -2.91 -11.97 -0.09
N ALA A 141 -3.15 -11.10 0.90
CA ALA A 141 -4.34 -11.17 1.73
C ALA A 141 -5.63 -11.05 0.90
N ILE A 142 -5.69 -10.11 -0.05
CA ILE A 142 -6.85 -9.96 -0.95
C ILE A 142 -7.06 -11.21 -1.81
N ALA A 143 -5.99 -11.75 -2.39
CA ALA A 143 -6.06 -12.97 -3.19
C ALA A 143 -6.57 -14.16 -2.36
N TRP A 144 -6.05 -14.33 -1.14
CA TRP A 144 -6.47 -15.38 -0.21
C TRP A 144 -7.91 -15.21 0.27
N MET A 145 -8.37 -13.99 0.55
CA MET A 145 -9.79 -13.71 0.86
C MET A 145 -10.70 -14.06 -0.32
N GLY A 146 -10.30 -13.72 -1.54
CA GLY A 146 -11.05 -14.09 -2.75
C GLY A 146 -11.14 -15.61 -2.94
N ILE A 147 -10.03 -16.33 -2.72
CA ILE A 147 -9.98 -17.79 -2.76
C ILE A 147 -10.90 -18.40 -1.69
N GLU A 148 -10.87 -17.87 -0.47
CA GLU A 148 -11.73 -18.32 0.62
C GLU A 148 -13.22 -18.12 0.27
N ALA A 149 -13.57 -16.95 -0.28
CA ALA A 149 -14.94 -16.66 -0.72
C ALA A 149 -15.42 -17.65 -1.80
N VAL A 150 -14.57 -17.97 -2.79
CA VAL A 150 -14.87 -18.99 -3.81
C VAL A 150 -15.02 -20.37 -3.17
N ASN A 151 -14.17 -20.73 -2.21
CA ASN A 151 -14.26 -21.99 -1.50
C ASN A 151 -15.58 -22.11 -0.71
N MET A 152 -16.01 -21.04 -0.02
CA MET A 152 -17.31 -21.00 0.66
C MET A 152 -18.46 -21.16 -0.33
N TYR A 153 -18.41 -20.45 -1.47
CA TYR A 153 -19.42 -20.58 -2.53
C TYR A 153 -19.53 -22.02 -3.04
N LEU A 154 -18.41 -22.67 -3.33
CA LEU A 154 -18.40 -24.06 -3.79
C LEU A 154 -18.95 -25.02 -2.73
N ALA A 155 -18.59 -24.83 -1.45
CA ALA A 155 -19.07 -25.66 -0.35
C ALA A 155 -20.59 -25.60 -0.16
N PHE A 156 -21.21 -24.43 -0.35
CA PHE A 156 -22.65 -24.27 -0.22
C PHE A 156 -23.44 -24.68 -1.47
N VAL A 157 -22.92 -24.40 -2.67
CA VAL A 157 -23.69 -24.54 -3.93
C VAL A 157 -23.43 -25.86 -4.65
N LYS A 158 -22.22 -26.44 -4.56
CA LYS A 158 -21.84 -27.71 -5.22
C LYS A 158 -21.57 -28.80 -4.18
N VAL A 159 -22.66 -29.42 -3.72
CA VAL A 159 -22.61 -30.47 -2.68
C VAL A 159 -22.18 -31.85 -3.20
N PHE A 160 -22.22 -32.08 -4.52
CA PHE A 160 -21.83 -33.35 -5.14
C PHE A 160 -20.54 -33.18 -5.98
N ASP A 161 -19.50 -33.82 -5.48
CA ASP A 161 -18.26 -34.21 -6.14
C ASP A 161 -17.40 -33.10 -6.77
N THR A 162 -16.33 -32.71 -6.08
CA THR A 162 -15.16 -32.16 -6.78
C THR A 162 -13.88 -32.40 -5.99
N TYR A 163 -13.50 -33.67 -5.86
CA TYR A 163 -12.15 -34.04 -5.42
C TYR A 163 -11.16 -33.79 -6.58
N TYR A 164 -10.81 -32.52 -6.80
CA TYR A 164 -9.71 -32.19 -7.72
C TYR A 164 -8.37 -32.54 -7.03
N THR A 165 -7.70 -33.57 -7.54
CA THR A 165 -6.30 -33.85 -7.21
C THR A 165 -5.45 -32.60 -7.42
N ASN A 166 -4.61 -32.26 -6.44
CA ASN A 166 -3.74 -31.06 -6.42
C ASN A 166 -4.46 -29.69 -6.42
N PHE A 167 -5.76 -29.62 -6.09
CA PHE A 167 -6.50 -28.35 -5.97
C PHE A 167 -5.82 -27.32 -5.05
N VAL A 168 -5.33 -27.77 -3.89
CA VAL A 168 -4.64 -26.92 -2.92
C VAL A 168 -3.32 -26.36 -3.50
N MET A 169 -2.55 -27.16 -4.25
CA MET A 169 -1.32 -26.69 -4.88
C MET A 169 -1.58 -25.61 -5.93
N LYS A 170 -2.60 -25.80 -6.78
CA LYS A 170 -2.99 -24.81 -7.80
C LYS A 170 -3.46 -23.50 -7.17
N ILE A 171 -4.23 -23.59 -6.08
CA ILE A 171 -4.70 -22.42 -5.33
C ILE A 171 -3.55 -21.71 -4.61
N CYS A 172 -2.63 -22.45 -3.98
CA CYS A 172 -1.43 -21.84 -3.38
C CYS A 172 -0.58 -21.11 -4.41
N LEU A 173 -0.41 -21.69 -5.60
CA LEU A 173 0.27 -21.05 -6.73
C LEU A 173 -0.45 -19.78 -7.18
N ALA A 174 -1.78 -19.81 -7.27
CA ALA A 174 -2.55 -18.63 -7.64
C ALA A 174 -2.52 -17.53 -6.55
N GLY A 175 -2.69 -17.93 -5.28
CA GLY A 175 -2.78 -17.04 -4.12
C GLY A 175 -1.48 -16.31 -3.79
N TRP A 176 -0.33 -16.97 -3.94
CA TRP A 176 0.98 -16.36 -3.73
C TRP A 176 1.63 -15.85 -5.03
N GLY A 177 1.42 -16.55 -6.15
CA GLY A 177 2.03 -16.20 -7.44
C GLY A 177 1.45 -14.93 -8.04
N THR A 178 0.13 -14.72 -7.97
CA THR A 178 -0.50 -13.52 -8.54
C THR A 178 0.00 -12.23 -7.88
N PRO A 179 0.03 -12.11 -6.53
CA PRO A 179 0.67 -10.97 -5.86
C PRO A 179 2.14 -10.79 -6.24
N LEU A 180 2.90 -11.88 -6.35
CA LEU A 180 4.33 -11.83 -6.67
C LEU A 180 4.58 -11.25 -8.06
N VAL A 181 3.78 -11.64 -9.05
CA VAL A 181 3.88 -11.10 -10.42
C VAL A 181 3.57 -9.61 -10.43
N ILE A 182 2.53 -9.16 -9.73
CA ILE A 182 2.16 -7.74 -9.66
C ILE A 182 3.29 -6.91 -9.03
N VAL A 183 3.86 -7.39 -7.91
CA VAL A 183 4.97 -6.70 -7.25
C VAL A 183 6.23 -6.71 -8.10
N ALA A 184 6.53 -7.81 -8.81
CA ALA A 184 7.66 -7.88 -9.72
C ALA A 184 7.53 -6.90 -10.90
N VAL A 185 6.34 -6.80 -11.50
CA VAL A 185 6.07 -5.86 -12.61
C VAL A 185 6.18 -4.41 -12.11
N THR A 186 5.58 -4.09 -10.97
CA THR A 186 5.67 -2.72 -10.42
C THR A 186 7.10 -2.34 -10.05
N ALA A 187 7.87 -3.25 -9.45
CA ALA A 187 9.29 -3.04 -9.16
C ALA A 187 10.15 -2.94 -10.43
N ALA A 188 9.77 -3.62 -11.52
CA ALA A 188 10.48 -3.54 -12.80
C ALA A 188 10.23 -2.22 -13.55
N ILE A 189 9.04 -1.63 -13.40
CA ILE A 189 8.70 -0.35 -14.04
C ILE A 189 9.42 0.79 -13.34
N ASP A 190 9.28 0.91 -12.02
CA ASP A 190 9.93 1.95 -11.24
C ASP A 190 10.08 1.49 -9.80
N ILE A 191 11.28 1.02 -9.48
CA ILE A 191 11.61 0.58 -8.11
C ILE A 191 11.66 1.77 -7.15
N ASP A 192 11.87 2.99 -7.66
CA ASP A 192 12.00 4.21 -6.86
C ASP A 192 10.65 4.77 -6.42
N VAL A 193 9.52 4.26 -6.96
CA VAL A 193 8.18 4.49 -6.39
C VAL A 193 8.06 3.96 -4.96
N TYR A 194 8.82 2.93 -4.59
CA TYR A 194 8.79 2.36 -3.23
C TYR A 194 9.70 3.07 -2.23
N GLY A 195 10.53 4.04 -2.68
CA GLY A 195 11.50 4.73 -1.84
C GLY A 195 11.34 6.25 -1.89
N PHE A 196 11.97 6.95 -0.94
CA PHE A 196 12.08 8.40 -1.01
C PHE A 196 13.14 8.77 -2.06
N LYS A 197 12.82 9.69 -2.98
CA LYS A 197 13.82 10.28 -3.89
C LYS A 197 14.70 11.22 -3.07
N ASP A 198 15.94 10.81 -2.79
CA ASP A 198 16.98 11.75 -2.39
C ASP A 198 17.35 12.61 -3.60
N GLY A 199 16.83 13.83 -3.66
CA GLY A 199 17.26 14.83 -4.62
C GLY A 199 16.15 15.70 -5.18
N MET A 200 15.74 16.71 -4.41
CA MET A 200 15.53 18.07 -4.89
C MET A 200 15.82 19.07 -3.79
#